data_AF-A0A293MBL3-F1
#
_entry.id   AF-A0A293MBL3-F1
#
_cell.length_a   1.000
_cell.length_b   1.000
_cell.length_c   1.000
_cell.angle_alpha   90.00
_cell.angle_beta   90.00
_cell.angle_gamma   90.00
#
_symmetry.space_group_name_H-M   'P 1'
#
loop_
_entity.id
_entity.type
_entity.pdbx_description
1 polymer ?
#
loop_
_entity_poly.entity_id
_entity_poly.type
_entity_poly.pdbx_seq_one_letter_code
_entity_poly.pdbx_strand_id
1 'polypeptide(L)'
;MDINNFFRNLDEMGEEGTSRCTLDAPHAKEWDRMTFQEFHQKDMLDEGEEMARFFIAINVTSDAYEGLLLWYVKQCGGVKRIISIKNGGQEYKMKGGMMQISNKMAEQLSPTA
;
A
#
# COMPACT_ATOMS: atom_id res chain seq x y z
N MET A 1 13.32 16.71 -0.77
CA MET A 1 12.12 16.03 -1.28
C MET A 1 10.92 16.49 -0.48
N ASP A 2 9.93 17.08 -1.15
CA ASP A 2 8.65 17.43 -0.54
C ASP A 2 7.63 16.27 -0.65
N ILE A 3 6.47 16.41 0.01
CA ILE A 3 5.41 15.39 0.05
C ILE A 3 4.89 15.02 -1.36
N ASN A 4 4.81 15.98 -2.28
CA ASN A 4 4.31 15.72 -3.64
C ASN A 4 5.30 14.89 -4.44
N ASN A 5 6.60 15.20 -4.29
CA ASN A 5 7.68 14.43 -4.89
C ASN A 5 7.74 13.02 -4.30
N PHE A 6 7.58 12.87 -2.98
CA PHE A 6 7.52 11.57 -2.31
C PHE A 6 6.45 10.65 -2.93
N PHE A 7 5.21 11.13 -3.02
CA PHE A 7 4.11 10.33 -3.56
C PHE A 7 4.25 9.99 -5.04
N ARG A 8 4.74 10.95 -5.85
CA ARG A 8 5.02 10.68 -7.26
C ARG A 8 6.11 9.63 -7.43
N ASN A 9 7.19 9.71 -6.66
CA ASN A 9 8.27 8.73 -6.71
C ASN A 9 7.79 7.32 -6.34
N LEU A 10 6.90 7.18 -5.35
CA LEU A 10 6.32 5.87 -4.99
C LEU A 10 5.52 5.25 -6.15
N ASP A 11 4.69 6.05 -6.83
CA ASP A 11 3.93 5.56 -7.98
C ASP A 11 4.88 5.20 -9.15
N GLU A 12 5.87 6.05 -9.45
CA GLU A 12 6.85 5.82 -10.53
C GLU A 12 7.69 4.56 -10.30
N MET A 13 8.21 4.36 -9.09
CA MET A 13 8.94 3.14 -8.72
C MET A 13 8.05 1.91 -8.73
N GLY A 14 6.78 2.05 -8.33
CA GLY A 14 5.79 1.01 -8.49
C GLY A 14 5.65 0.59 -9.97
N GLU A 15 5.73 1.54 -10.90
CA GLU A 15 5.60 1.24 -12.33
C GLU A 15 6.72 0.36 -12.91
N GLU A 16 7.94 0.46 -12.39
CA GLU A 16 9.05 -0.41 -12.77
C GLU A 16 8.85 -1.87 -12.37
N GLY A 17 8.04 -2.12 -11.33
CA GLY A 17 7.64 -3.47 -10.91
C GLY A 17 6.54 -4.06 -11.79
N THR A 18 6.47 -5.39 -11.90
CA THR A 18 5.29 -6.03 -12.52
C THR A 18 4.12 -6.03 -11.54
N SER A 19 2.87 -6.02 -12.05
CA SER A 19 1.68 -6.16 -11.20
C SER A 19 1.64 -7.49 -10.41
N ARG A 20 2.41 -8.49 -10.85
CA ARG A 20 2.47 -9.81 -10.25
C ARG A 20 3.52 -9.91 -9.14
N CYS A 21 4.64 -9.18 -9.27
CA CYS A 21 5.71 -9.16 -8.28
C CYS A 21 6.69 -8.00 -8.52
N THR A 22 7.05 -7.27 -7.47
CA THR A 22 8.18 -6.30 -7.51
C THR A 22 9.55 -6.98 -7.52
N LEU A 23 9.63 -8.29 -7.23
CA LEU A 23 10.89 -9.04 -7.26
C LEU A 23 11.48 -9.20 -8.67
N ASP A 24 10.68 -8.93 -9.71
CA ASP A 24 11.11 -8.95 -11.11
C ASP A 24 11.61 -7.56 -11.59
N ALA A 25 11.51 -6.52 -10.76
CA ALA A 25 11.98 -5.18 -11.11
C ALA A 25 13.53 -5.17 -11.25
N PRO A 26 14.11 -4.33 -12.11
CA PRO A 26 15.56 -4.20 -12.25
C PRO A 26 16.27 -3.95 -10.91
N HIS A 27 15.62 -3.21 -10.02
CA HIS A 27 16.11 -2.81 -8.70
C HIS A 27 15.52 -3.66 -7.55
N ALA A 28 14.87 -4.77 -7.85
CA ALA A 28 14.16 -5.61 -6.86
C ALA A 28 14.99 -5.96 -5.62
N LYS A 29 16.24 -6.41 -5.82
CA LYS A 29 17.14 -6.80 -4.71
C LYS A 29 17.58 -5.62 -3.85
N GLU A 30 17.62 -4.43 -4.43
CA GLU A 30 17.96 -3.19 -3.72
C GLU A 30 16.76 -2.79 -2.86
N TRP A 31 15.57 -2.69 -3.46
CA TRP A 31 14.33 -2.29 -2.77
C TRP A 31 13.86 -3.29 -1.70
N ASP A 32 14.12 -4.58 -1.89
CA ASP A 32 13.81 -5.62 -0.89
C ASP A 32 14.72 -5.53 0.35
N ARG A 33 15.93 -4.97 0.20
CA ARG A 33 16.92 -4.87 1.27
C ARG A 33 16.95 -3.51 1.95
N MET A 34 16.34 -2.49 1.34
CA MET A 34 16.24 -1.15 1.92
C MET A 34 15.08 -1.09 2.92
N THR A 35 15.42 -0.63 4.12
CA THR A 35 14.44 -0.21 5.14
C THR A 35 14.01 1.23 4.86
N PHE A 36 12.78 1.62 5.19
CA PHE A 36 12.29 2.97 4.87
C PHE A 36 13.20 4.12 5.37
N GLN A 37 14.00 3.88 6.41
CA GLN A 37 15.02 4.83 6.89
C GLN A 37 16.22 4.99 5.94
N GLU A 38 16.52 3.99 5.12
CA GLU A 38 17.53 3.98 4.06
C GLU A 38 16.97 4.50 2.72
N PHE A 39 15.66 4.34 2.45
CA PHE A 39 14.98 5.06 1.35
C PHE A 39 15.14 6.58 1.43
N HIS A 40 15.35 7.09 2.65
CA HIS A 40 15.55 8.51 2.88
C HIS A 40 16.77 8.99 2.11
N GLN A 41 16.51 9.69 1.02
CA GLN A 41 17.50 10.63 0.53
C GLN A 41 17.72 11.69 1.60
N LYS A 42 19.00 11.99 1.83
CA LYS A 42 19.54 13.03 2.74
C LYS A 42 18.92 14.44 2.57
N ASP A 43 18.04 14.60 1.58
CA ASP A 43 17.42 15.85 1.13
C ASP A 43 15.91 15.94 1.43
N MET A 44 15.29 14.99 2.14
CA MET A 44 13.88 15.07 2.59
C MET A 44 13.69 16.20 3.60
N LEU A 45 12.56 16.93 3.51
CA LEU A 45 12.16 17.87 4.57
C LEU A 45 11.52 17.08 5.74
N ASP A 46 11.62 17.59 6.96
CA ASP A 46 11.11 16.93 8.18
C ASP A 46 9.61 16.56 8.07
N GLU A 47 8.78 17.44 7.48
CA GLU A 47 7.35 17.18 7.27
C GLU A 47 7.09 16.05 6.27
N GLY A 48 8.02 15.86 5.32
CA GLY A 48 7.99 14.74 4.39
C GLY A 48 8.23 13.41 5.11
N GLU A 49 9.22 13.37 6.01
CA GLU A 49 9.55 12.16 6.78
C GLU A 49 8.36 11.71 7.63
N GLU A 50 7.74 12.63 8.37
CA GLU A 50 6.58 12.32 9.21
C GLU A 50 5.42 11.78 8.36
N MET A 51 5.11 12.44 7.23
CA MET A 51 4.04 12.00 6.33
C MET A 51 4.30 10.61 5.78
N ALA A 52 5.55 10.29 5.47
CA ALA A 52 5.89 9.01 4.90
C ALA A 52 5.81 7.86 5.93
N ARG A 53 6.28 8.09 7.16
CA ARG A 53 6.08 7.16 8.28
C ARG A 53 4.59 6.91 8.52
N PHE A 54 3.79 7.98 8.55
CA PHE A 54 2.33 7.89 8.70
C PHE A 54 1.69 7.09 7.55
N PHE A 55 2.08 7.36 6.31
CA PHE A 55 1.58 6.67 5.13
C PHE A 55 1.85 5.16 5.19
N ILE A 56 3.01 4.74 5.67
CA ILE A 56 3.33 3.32 5.84
C ILE A 56 2.47 2.71 6.94
N ALA A 57 2.45 3.34 8.12
CA ALA A 57 1.70 2.84 9.26
C ALA A 57 0.22 2.63 8.95
N ILE A 58 -0.42 3.56 8.23
CA ILE A 58 -1.86 3.44 7.92
C ILE A 58 -2.18 2.37 6.86
N ASN A 59 -1.26 2.11 5.93
CA ASN A 59 -1.52 1.18 4.82
C ASN A 59 -1.14 -0.27 5.14
N VAL A 60 -0.10 -0.48 5.95
CA VAL A 60 0.44 -1.83 6.24
C VAL A 60 0.56 -2.14 7.73
N THR A 61 0.23 -1.21 8.63
CA THR A 61 0.15 -1.43 10.09
C THR A 61 1.43 -1.96 10.73
N SER A 62 2.58 -1.70 10.10
CA SER A 62 3.90 -2.10 10.55
C SER A 62 4.93 -1.06 10.12
N ASP A 63 6.10 -1.07 10.77
CA ASP A 63 7.31 -0.48 10.19
C ASP A 63 7.77 -1.37 9.03
N ALA A 64 7.29 -1.09 7.82
CA ALA A 64 7.44 -1.99 6.67
C ALA A 64 8.77 -1.81 5.90
N TYR A 65 9.17 -2.88 5.20
CA TYR A 65 10.23 -2.89 4.20
C TYR A 65 9.70 -2.42 2.83
N GLU A 66 10.50 -1.66 2.08
CA GLU A 66 10.05 -0.87 0.92
C GLU A 66 9.60 -1.68 -0.28
N GLY A 67 10.31 -2.77 -0.60
CA GLY A 67 10.00 -3.60 -1.76
C GLY A 67 8.58 -4.17 -1.73
N LEU A 68 8.09 -4.48 -0.52
CA LEU A 68 6.71 -4.92 -0.30
C LEU A 68 5.72 -3.75 -0.37
N LEU A 69 6.10 -2.58 0.13
CA LEU A 69 5.25 -1.38 0.12
C LEU A 69 4.98 -0.88 -1.30
N LEU A 70 6.01 -0.79 -2.15
CA LEU A 70 5.88 -0.33 -3.55
C LEU A 70 4.90 -1.22 -4.32
N TRP A 71 5.06 -2.54 -4.19
CA TRP A 71 4.14 -3.51 -4.77
C TRP A 71 2.72 -3.32 -4.23
N TYR A 72 2.59 -3.23 -2.91
CA TYR A 72 1.29 -3.15 -2.22
C TYR A 72 0.51 -1.90 -2.63
N VAL A 73 1.17 -0.74 -2.74
CA VAL A 73 0.55 0.50 -3.19
C VAL A 73 0.12 0.40 -4.66
N LYS A 74 0.98 -0.14 -5.54
CA LYS A 74 0.64 -0.32 -6.96
C LYS A 74 -0.57 -1.22 -7.16
N GLN A 75 -0.61 -2.39 -6.52
CA GLN A 75 -1.73 -3.32 -6.69
C GLN A 75 -3.05 -2.77 -6.13
N CYS A 76 -2.99 -1.85 -5.17
CA CYS A 76 -4.14 -1.06 -4.71
C CYS A 76 -4.57 0.08 -5.67
N GLY A 77 -3.91 0.25 -6.81
CA GLY A 77 -4.21 1.28 -7.81
C GLY A 77 -3.45 2.59 -7.61
N GLY A 78 -2.31 2.55 -6.91
CA GLY A 78 -1.43 3.69 -6.70
C GLY A 78 -1.77 4.53 -5.47
N VAL A 79 -0.89 5.48 -5.15
CA VAL A 79 -0.95 6.31 -3.94
C VAL A 79 -2.30 7.01 -3.81
N LYS A 80 -2.79 7.63 -4.89
CA LYS A 80 -4.06 8.38 -4.83
C LYS A 80 -5.25 7.48 -4.50
N ARG A 81 -5.29 6.26 -5.05
CA ARG A 81 -6.40 5.32 -4.89
C ARG A 81 -6.44 4.75 -3.47
N ILE A 82 -5.28 4.39 -2.92
CA ILE A 82 -5.17 3.71 -1.63
C ILE A 82 -5.48 4.64 -0.44
N ILE A 83 -5.25 5.96 -0.55
CA ILE A 83 -5.47 6.92 0.56
C ILE A 83 -6.79 7.71 0.47
N SER A 84 -7.46 7.72 -0.68
CA SER A 84 -8.62 8.59 -0.90
C SER A 84 -9.92 7.97 -0.41
N ILE A 85 -10.78 8.79 0.20
CA ILE A 85 -12.16 8.37 0.49
C ILE A 85 -12.97 8.30 -0.81
N LYS A 86 -13.10 9.41 -1.54
CA LYS A 86 -13.89 9.45 -2.78
C LYS A 86 -13.11 8.80 -3.93
N ASN A 87 -13.73 7.87 -4.65
CA ASN A 87 -13.10 7.08 -5.72
C ASN A 87 -11.82 6.36 -5.25
N GLY A 88 -11.81 5.87 -4.01
CA GLY A 88 -10.67 5.19 -3.38
C GLY A 88 -11.08 4.05 -2.45
N GLY A 89 -10.12 3.51 -1.70
CA GLY A 89 -10.31 2.27 -0.93
C GLY A 89 -11.27 2.41 0.25
N GLN A 90 -11.45 3.62 0.76
CA GLN A 90 -12.24 3.91 1.96
C GLN A 90 -13.66 4.40 1.64
N GLU A 91 -14.08 4.36 0.38
CA GLU A 91 -15.31 5.01 -0.11
C GLU A 91 -16.59 4.47 0.52
N TYR A 92 -16.65 3.17 0.76
CA TYR A 92 -17.88 2.49 1.15
C TYR A 92 -17.71 1.61 2.38
N LYS A 93 -18.79 1.49 3.14
CA LYS A 93 -18.96 0.51 4.21
C LYS A 93 -20.25 -0.28 3.96
N MET A 94 -20.25 -1.56 4.30
CA MET A 94 -21.44 -2.40 4.18
C MET A 94 -22.42 -2.13 5.34
N LYS A 95 -23.67 -1.82 5.02
CA LYS A 95 -24.74 -1.69 6.04
C LYS A 95 -24.91 -3.01 6.78
N GLY A 96 -24.76 -2.98 8.11
CA GLY A 96 -24.78 -4.18 8.97
C GLY A 96 -23.43 -4.90 9.12
N GLY A 97 -22.35 -4.41 8.48
CA GLY A 97 -20.98 -4.93 8.63
C GLY A 97 -20.59 -6.01 7.61
N MET A 98 -19.29 -6.08 7.31
CA MET A 98 -18.72 -6.98 6.28
C MET A 98 -18.79 -8.47 6.65
N MET A 99 -18.84 -8.82 7.94
CA MET A 99 -18.93 -10.21 8.41
C MET A 99 -20.16 -10.96 7.88
N GLN A 100 -21.19 -10.22 7.46
CA GLN A 100 -22.38 -10.80 6.82
C GLN A 100 -22.04 -11.62 5.57
N ILE A 101 -20.99 -11.25 4.82
CA ILE A 101 -20.57 -11.98 3.63
C ILE A 101 -20.14 -13.40 4.03
N SER A 102 -19.20 -13.53 4.98
CA SER A 102 -18.71 -14.82 5.46
C SER A 102 -19.83 -15.66 6.06
N ASN A 103 -20.72 -15.07 6.86
CA ASN A 103 -21.84 -15.78 7.46
C ASN A 103 -22.81 -16.34 6.41
N LYS A 104 -23.16 -15.55 5.39
CA LYS A 104 -24.05 -16.00 4.31
C LYS A 104 -23.42 -17.09 3.45
N MET A 105 -22.11 -17.01 3.19
CA MET A 105 -21.39 -18.08 2.51
C MET A 105 -21.41 -19.37 3.34
N ALA A 106 -21.18 -19.27 4.65
CA ALA A 106 -21.24 -20.44 5.54
C ALA A 106 -22.64 -21.07 5.58
N GLU A 107 -23.71 -20.27 5.63
CA GLU A 107 -25.10 -20.75 5.53
C GLU A 107 -25.35 -21.55 4.25
N GLN A 108 -24.82 -21.09 3.11
CA GLN A 108 -25.00 -21.77 1.81
C GLN A 108 -24.17 -23.04 1.65
N LEU A 109 -23.01 -23.10 2.29
CA LEU A 109 -22.09 -24.24 2.21
C LEU A 109 -22.36 -25.30 3.28
N SER A 110 -23.21 -24.99 4.26
CA SER A 110 -23.57 -25.94 5.31
C SER A 110 -24.38 -27.10 4.72
N PRO A 111 -24.01 -28.37 4.98
CA PRO A 111 -24.79 -29.51 4.52
C PRO A 111 -26.23 -29.39 4.98
N THR A 112 -27.18 -29.58 4.07
CA THR A 112 -28.59 -29.72 4.44
C THR A 112 -28.72 -30.97 5.31
N ALA A 113 -29.26 -30.82 6.52
CA ALA A 113 -29.59 -31.94 7.40
C ALA A 113 -30.71 -32.81 6.79
#